data_AF-A0A553RQ85-F1
#
_entry.id   AF-A0A553RQ85-F1
#
_cell.length_a   1.000
_cell.length_b   1.000
_cell.length_c   1.000
_cell.angle_alpha   90.00
_cell.angle_beta   90.00
_cell.angle_gamma   90.00
#
_symmetry.space_group_name_H-M   'P 1'
#
loop_
_entity.id
_entity.type
_entity.pdbx_description
1 polymer ?
#
loop_
_entity_poly.entity_id
_entity_poly.type
_entity_poly.pdbx_seq_one_letter_code
_entity_poly.pdbx_strand_id
1 'polypeptide(L)'
;MFSPLLPVVQIIKLLLLFYMKKPWRASQMSSVFITLLCFPSFLGSAVCVTYTMWTIPPSTGCGPFRGLSTMFESGKLWVRQVVQLNPHLWWLEAAHTYLVENPLFLFLCAAIFLIVIYFHSQVMDGQRKIIDLLQEQIQNEGEDKKFLIMRLQEIHEKRRVRGARQGSSFS
;
A
#
# COMPACT_ATOMS: atom_id res chain seq x y z
N MET A 1 1.54 -27.86 14.69
CA MET A 1 0.15 -27.40 14.51
C MET A 1 0.17 -25.88 14.53
N PHE A 2 0.28 -25.23 13.37
CA PHE A 2 0.16 -23.78 13.26
C PHE A 2 -1.31 -23.42 13.49
N SER A 3 -1.62 -22.52 14.42
CA SER A 3 -2.98 -22.00 14.61
C SER A 3 -3.15 -20.73 13.77
N PRO A 4 -3.64 -20.83 12.51
CA PRO A 4 -3.76 -19.70 11.60
C PRO A 4 -4.79 -18.66 12.07
N LEU A 5 -5.60 -18.95 13.09
CA LEU A 5 -6.61 -18.02 13.60
C LEU A 5 -6.02 -16.81 14.33
N LEU A 6 -4.93 -16.98 15.07
CA LEU A 6 -4.33 -15.91 15.88
C LEU A 6 -3.84 -14.72 15.03
N PRO A 7 -3.08 -14.94 13.93
CA PRO A 7 -2.68 -13.87 13.02
C PRO A 7 -3.87 -13.17 12.37
N VAL A 8 -4.90 -13.93 11.98
CA VAL A 8 -6.10 -13.39 11.32
C VAL A 8 -6.89 -12.48 12.25
N VAL A 9 -7.07 -12.89 13.51
CA VAL A 9 -7.74 -12.07 14.54
C VAL A 9 -6.94 -10.78 14.79
N GLN A 10 -5.60 -10.85 14.76
CA GLN A 10 -4.75 -9.69 14.96
C GLN A 10 -4.86 -8.69 13.79
N ILE A 11 -4.93 -9.17 12.54
CA ILE A 11 -5.15 -8.33 11.36
C ILE A 11 -6.55 -7.70 11.38
N ILE A 12 -7.59 -8.47 11.70
CA ILE A 12 -8.97 -7.99 11.79
C ILE A 12 -9.11 -6.93 12.88
N LYS A 13 -8.51 -7.14 14.06
CA LYS A 13 -8.49 -6.17 15.15
C LYS A 13 -7.80 -4.87 14.75
N LEU A 14 -6.72 -4.96 13.98
CA LEU A 14 -5.99 -3.80 13.46
C LEU A 14 -6.84 -3.02 12.44
N LEU A 15 -7.51 -3.73 11.52
CA LEU A 15 -8.43 -3.14 10.53
C LEU A 15 -9.62 -2.44 11.19
N LEU A 16 -10.23 -3.06 12.20
CA LEU A 16 -11.32 -2.47 12.98
C LEU A 16 -10.87 -1.22 13.74
N LEU A 17 -9.69 -1.27 14.38
CA LEU A 17 -9.14 -0.14 15.12
C LEU A 17 -8.79 1.03 14.18
N PHE A 18 -8.36 0.71 12.95
CA PHE A 18 -8.11 1.68 11.88
C PHE A 18 -9.42 2.29 11.32
N TYR A 19 -10.46 1.48 11.11
CA TYR A 19 -11.73 1.92 10.54
C TYR A 19 -12.58 2.73 11.53
N MET A 20 -12.60 2.31 12.81
CA MET A 20 -13.52 2.87 13.80
C MET A 20 -13.02 4.17 14.43
N LYS A 21 -11.71 4.46 14.38
CA LYS A 21 -11.12 5.68 14.96
C LYS A 21 -10.80 6.70 13.86
N LYS A 22 -11.64 7.74 13.75
CA LYS A 22 -11.63 8.75 12.66
C LYS A 22 -10.20 9.12 12.18
N PRO A 23 -9.89 9.01 10.87
CA PRO A 23 -8.53 8.97 10.37
C PRO A 23 -8.19 10.31 9.71
N TRP A 24 -7.43 11.19 10.37
CA TRP A 24 -6.96 12.38 9.64
C TRP A 24 -5.55 12.85 9.96
N ARG A 25 -4.95 12.47 11.09
CA ARG A 25 -3.49 12.65 11.30
C ARG A 25 -2.74 11.45 11.85
N ALA A 26 -3.41 10.53 12.55
CA ALA A 26 -2.79 9.31 13.09
C ALA A 26 -2.74 8.14 12.08
N SER A 27 -3.51 8.23 10.99
CA SER A 27 -3.64 7.16 9.98
C SER A 27 -2.38 6.97 9.13
N GLN A 28 -1.58 8.02 8.97
CA GLN A 28 -0.35 7.98 8.17
C GLN A 28 0.72 7.12 8.86
N MET A 29 0.97 7.36 10.16
CA MET A 29 1.89 6.54 10.95
C MET A 29 1.43 5.07 11.01
N SER A 30 0.12 4.80 11.06
CA SER A 30 -0.38 3.43 11.11
C SER A 30 -0.23 2.69 9.77
N SER A 31 -0.33 3.37 8.62
CA SER A 31 -0.05 2.75 7.31
C SER A 31 1.42 2.39 7.18
N VAL A 32 2.32 3.31 7.54
CA VAL A 32 3.77 3.04 7.56
C VAL A 32 4.09 1.90 8.53
N PHE A 33 3.46 1.86 9.70
CA PHE A 33 3.66 0.79 10.67
C PHE A 33 3.15 -0.57 10.16
N ILE A 34 2.01 -0.61 9.48
CA ILE A 34 1.47 -1.83 8.86
C ILE A 34 2.38 -2.31 7.74
N THR A 35 2.84 -1.41 6.86
CA THR A 35 3.82 -1.76 5.84
C THR A 35 5.11 -2.24 6.49
N LEU A 36 5.66 -1.52 7.48
CA LEU A 36 6.90 -1.85 8.17
C LEU A 36 6.84 -3.14 8.98
N LEU A 37 5.67 -3.57 9.48
CA LEU A 37 5.52 -4.86 10.18
C LEU A 37 5.17 -6.00 9.23
N CYS A 38 4.29 -5.76 8.26
CA CYS A 38 3.84 -6.79 7.33
C CYS A 38 4.94 -7.15 6.34
N PHE A 39 5.77 -6.19 5.92
CA PHE A 39 6.83 -6.40 4.95
C PHE A 39 7.95 -7.33 5.44
N PRO A 40 8.60 -7.11 6.60
CA PRO A 40 9.61 -8.03 7.11
C PRO A 40 9.01 -9.37 7.54
N SER A 41 7.74 -9.41 7.96
CA SER A 41 7.06 -10.68 8.27
C SER A 41 6.82 -11.50 7.00
N PHE A 42 6.33 -10.87 5.94
CA PHE A 42 6.12 -11.51 4.64
C PHE A 42 7.45 -11.92 4.01
N LEU A 43 8.43 -11.02 4.01
CA LEU A 43 9.76 -11.28 3.46
C LEU A 43 10.47 -12.38 4.25
N GLY A 44 10.43 -12.33 5.59
CA GLY A 44 11.01 -13.36 6.45
C GLY A 44 10.34 -14.72 6.27
N SER A 45 9.01 -14.75 6.12
CA SER A 45 8.28 -15.99 5.80
C SER A 45 8.65 -16.52 4.43
N ALA A 46 8.70 -15.66 3.40
CA ALA A 46 9.09 -16.05 2.05
C ALA A 46 10.53 -16.58 2.00
N VAL A 47 11.46 -15.93 2.71
CA VAL A 47 12.86 -16.38 2.85
C VAL A 47 12.92 -17.72 3.60
N CYS A 48 12.20 -17.89 4.71
CA CYS A 48 12.15 -19.16 5.43
C CYS A 48 11.58 -20.28 4.56
N VAL A 49 10.48 -20.03 3.85
CA VAL A 49 9.87 -21.02 2.93
C VAL A 49 10.85 -21.37 1.81
N THR A 50 11.47 -20.37 1.18
CA THR A 50 12.43 -20.61 0.10
C THR A 50 13.67 -21.37 0.61
N TYR A 51 14.19 -20.99 1.79
CA TYR A 51 15.33 -21.64 2.42
C TYR A 51 15.02 -23.09 2.82
N THR A 52 13.84 -23.34 3.38
CA THR A 52 13.40 -24.70 3.75
C THR A 52 13.16 -25.57 2.52
N MET A 53 12.58 -25.03 1.44
CA MET A 53 12.44 -25.74 0.16
C MET A 53 13.79 -26.07 -0.49
N TRP A 54 14.82 -25.26 -0.24
CA TRP A 54 16.18 -25.50 -0.74
C TRP A 54 16.94 -26.55 0.06
N THR A 55 16.82 -26.48 1.39
CA THR A 55 17.70 -27.20 2.30
C THR A 55 17.12 -28.55 2.73
N ILE A 56 15.79 -28.68 2.72
CA ILE A 56 15.10 -29.89 3.19
C ILE A 56 14.79 -30.81 2.00
N PRO A 57 15.39 -32.02 1.94
CA PRO A 57 15.06 -32.99 0.91
C PRO A 57 13.62 -33.53 1.11
N PRO A 58 12.86 -33.77 0.02
CA PRO A 58 11.51 -34.30 0.11
C PRO A 58 11.48 -35.73 0.67
N SER A 59 10.34 -36.13 1.24
CA SER A 59 10.18 -37.46 1.82
C SER A 59 10.38 -38.56 0.77
N THR A 60 11.12 -39.60 1.13
CA THR A 60 11.32 -40.80 0.31
C THR A 60 10.07 -41.69 0.26
N GLY A 61 9.15 -41.49 1.20
CA GLY A 61 8.11 -42.43 1.59
C GLY A 61 6.90 -42.50 0.67
N CYS A 62 6.32 -41.39 0.21
CA CYS A 62 5.11 -41.35 -0.64
C CYS A 62 4.94 -39.97 -1.33
N GLY A 63 4.36 -39.94 -2.55
CA GLY A 63 3.99 -38.72 -3.27
C GLY A 63 4.71 -38.48 -4.61
N PRO A 64 4.28 -37.48 -5.41
CA PRO A 64 4.81 -37.20 -6.75
C PRO A 64 6.24 -36.61 -6.77
N PHE A 65 6.82 -36.28 -5.61
CA PHE A 65 8.15 -35.68 -5.44
C PHE A 65 9.22 -36.68 -4.95
N ARG A 66 8.92 -37.99 -4.98
CA ARG A 66 9.78 -39.06 -4.45
C ARG A 66 11.12 -39.14 -5.18
N GLY A 67 12.20 -39.29 -4.42
CA GLY A 67 13.54 -39.57 -4.96
C GLY A 67 14.28 -38.36 -5.55
N LEU A 68 13.72 -37.16 -5.46
CA LEU A 68 14.38 -35.93 -5.88
C LEU A 68 15.27 -35.40 -4.74
N SER A 69 16.46 -34.93 -5.08
CA SER A 69 17.41 -34.35 -4.12
C SER A 69 16.95 -33.02 -3.55
N THR A 70 16.17 -32.24 -4.31
CA THR A 70 15.61 -30.94 -3.89
C THR A 70 14.22 -30.74 -4.49
N MET A 71 13.34 -29.97 -3.82
CA MET A 71 12.01 -29.63 -4.36
C MET A 71 12.09 -28.89 -5.72
N PHE A 72 13.24 -28.27 -6.02
CA PHE A 72 13.49 -27.55 -7.27
C PHE A 72 13.56 -28.43 -8.52
N GLU A 73 13.95 -29.70 -8.38
CA GLU A 73 13.99 -30.65 -9.50
C GLU A 73 12.60 -30.90 -10.11
N SER A 74 11.53 -30.83 -9.30
CA SER A 74 10.17 -30.93 -9.81
C SER A 74 9.74 -29.70 -10.60
N GLY A 75 10.22 -28.52 -10.20
CA GLY A 75 10.07 -27.30 -11.00
C GLY A 75 10.75 -27.46 -12.36
N LYS A 76 11.98 -27.98 -12.41
CA LYS A 76 12.71 -28.27 -13.66
C LYS A 76 11.96 -29.26 -14.56
N LEU A 77 11.44 -30.36 -14.00
CA LEU A 77 10.64 -31.34 -14.75
C LEU A 77 9.38 -30.71 -15.35
N TRP A 78 8.66 -29.89 -14.58
CA TRP A 78 7.47 -29.19 -15.07
C TRP A 78 7.81 -28.18 -16.18
N VAL A 79 8.88 -27.39 -16.01
CA VAL A 79 9.30 -26.43 -17.04
C VAL A 79 9.74 -27.15 -18.32
N ARG A 80 10.44 -28.29 -18.23
CA ARG A 80 10.76 -29.12 -19.41
C ARG A 80 9.52 -29.59 -20.15
N GLN A 81 8.50 -30.01 -19.42
CA GLN A 81 7.21 -30.38 -19.99
C GLN A 81 6.55 -29.19 -20.71
N VAL A 82 6.59 -28.00 -20.11
CA VAL A 82 6.06 -26.76 -20.71
C VAL A 82 6.84 -26.34 -21.96
N VAL A 83 8.16 -26.48 -21.97
CA VAL A 83 9.01 -26.17 -23.13
C VAL A 83 8.76 -27.16 -24.27
N GLN A 84 8.49 -28.44 -23.97
CA GLN A 84 8.06 -29.42 -24.98
C GLN A 84 6.72 -29.04 -25.62
N LEU A 85 5.80 -28.43 -24.87
CA LEU A 85 4.52 -27.94 -25.36
C LEU A 85 4.64 -26.61 -26.14
N ASN A 86 5.63 -25.78 -25.82
CA ASN A 86 5.83 -24.46 -26.43
C ASN A 86 7.33 -24.14 -26.59
N PRO A 87 7.95 -24.42 -27.76
CA PRO A 87 9.38 -24.21 -27.98
C PRO A 87 9.81 -22.72 -27.93
N HIS A 88 8.87 -21.77 -28.00
CA HIS A 88 9.15 -20.34 -27.86
C HIS A 88 9.51 -19.92 -26.41
N LEU A 89 9.25 -20.78 -25.41
CA LEU A 89 9.49 -20.49 -23.99
C LEU A 89 10.82 -21.04 -23.45
N TRP A 90 11.76 -21.43 -24.31
CA TRP A 90 13.07 -21.99 -23.93
C TRP A 90 13.88 -21.09 -22.97
N TRP A 91 13.72 -19.76 -23.07
CA TRP A 91 14.37 -18.79 -22.19
C TRP A 91 13.87 -18.83 -20.74
N LEU A 92 12.66 -19.38 -20.50
CA LEU A 92 12.07 -19.48 -19.17
C LEU A 92 12.78 -20.53 -18.31
N GLU A 93 13.24 -21.64 -18.90
CA GLU A 93 13.99 -22.67 -18.17
C GLU A 93 15.36 -22.14 -17.72
N ALA A 94 16.04 -21.41 -18.62
CA ALA A 94 17.29 -20.74 -18.30
C ALA A 94 17.08 -19.66 -17.23
N ALA A 95 16.06 -18.82 -17.38
CA ALA A 95 15.73 -17.79 -16.40
C ALA A 95 15.39 -18.38 -15.04
N HIS A 96 14.54 -19.41 -14.97
CA HIS A 96 14.17 -20.07 -13.72
C HIS A 96 15.37 -20.71 -13.04
N THR A 97 16.22 -21.41 -13.79
CA THR A 97 17.44 -22.02 -13.23
C THR A 97 18.39 -20.96 -12.69
N TYR A 98 18.64 -19.89 -13.43
CA TYR A 98 19.57 -18.84 -13.03
C TYR A 98 19.07 -17.97 -11.87
N LEU A 99 17.76 -17.66 -11.88
CA LEU A 99 17.06 -16.88 -10.87
C LEU A 99 16.99 -17.60 -9.53
N VAL A 100 16.76 -18.91 -9.59
CA VAL A 100 16.64 -19.75 -8.42
C VAL A 100 18.01 -20.11 -7.89
N GLU A 101 18.89 -20.73 -8.71
CA GLU A 101 20.16 -21.34 -8.26
C GLU A 101 21.09 -20.36 -7.53
N ASN A 102 20.94 -19.05 -7.78
CA ASN A 102 21.68 -18.01 -7.11
C ASN A 102 20.88 -17.36 -5.97
N PRO A 103 21.09 -17.74 -4.70
CA PRO A 103 20.44 -17.10 -3.56
C PRO A 103 20.68 -15.59 -3.48
N LEU A 104 21.82 -15.11 -4.03
CA LEU A 104 22.11 -13.68 -4.16
C LEU A 104 21.12 -12.94 -5.06
N PHE A 105 20.64 -13.57 -6.14
CA PHE A 105 19.70 -12.94 -7.06
C PHE A 105 18.33 -12.78 -6.42
N LEU A 106 17.87 -13.80 -5.69
CA LEU A 106 16.64 -13.72 -4.88
C LEU A 106 16.71 -12.60 -3.86
N PHE A 107 17.86 -12.44 -3.19
CA PHE A 107 18.07 -11.37 -2.22
C PHE A 107 18.09 -9.98 -2.87
N LEU A 108 18.73 -9.85 -4.05
CA LEU A 108 18.74 -8.61 -4.83
C LEU A 108 17.34 -8.24 -5.33
N CYS A 109 16.59 -9.18 -5.89
CA CYS A 109 15.20 -8.96 -6.29
C CYS A 109 14.34 -8.55 -5.11
N ALA A 110 14.45 -9.25 -3.98
CA ALA A 110 13.76 -8.90 -2.74
C ALA A 110 14.09 -7.47 -2.29
N ALA A 111 15.37 -7.07 -2.32
CA ALA A 111 15.81 -5.73 -1.97
C ALA A 111 15.25 -4.66 -2.93
N ILE A 112 15.26 -4.92 -4.24
CA ILE A 112 14.69 -4.01 -5.25
C ILE A 112 13.17 -3.85 -5.04
N PHE A 113 12.44 -4.95 -4.83
CA PHE A 113 11.00 -4.88 -4.52
C PHE A 113 10.73 -4.06 -3.25
N LEU A 114 11.56 -4.23 -2.22
CA LEU A 114 11.47 -3.48 -0.97
C LEU A 114 11.69 -1.98 -1.19
N ILE A 115 12.67 -1.61 -2.02
CA ILE A 115 12.93 -0.22 -2.42
C ILE A 115 11.74 0.36 -3.19
N VAL A 116 11.22 -0.35 -4.20
CA VAL A 116 10.08 0.10 -5.00
C VAL A 116 8.85 0.34 -4.12
N ILE A 117 8.56 -0.60 -3.22
CA ILE A 117 7.40 -0.50 -2.33
C ILE A 117 7.59 0.62 -1.31
N TYR A 118 8.80 0.83 -0.81
CA TYR A 118 9.13 1.99 0.02
C TYR A 118 8.86 3.32 -0.72
N PHE A 119 9.34 3.45 -1.96
CA PHE A 119 9.09 4.63 -2.78
C PHE A 119 7.59 4.85 -3.06
N HIS A 120 6.85 3.79 -3.40
CA HIS A 120 5.40 3.89 -3.60
C HIS A 120 4.66 4.31 -2.31
N SER A 121 5.07 3.77 -1.17
CA SER A 121 4.48 4.14 0.12
C SER A 121 4.78 5.60 0.50
N GLN A 122 5.99 6.09 0.22
CA GLN A 122 6.39 7.49 0.42
C GLN A 122 5.60 8.45 -0.49
N VAL A 123 5.36 8.07 -1.75
CA VAL A 123 4.60 8.88 -2.72
C VAL A 123 3.13 9.03 -2.30
N MET A 124 2.51 7.97 -1.78
CA MET A 124 1.12 8.03 -1.30
C MET A 124 0.95 8.94 -0.08
N ASP A 125 1.98 9.04 0.75
CA ASP A 125 2.03 9.93 1.91
C ASP A 125 2.21 11.40 1.52
N GLY A 126 3.02 11.67 0.49
CA GLY A 126 3.23 13.03 -0.03
C GLY A 126 1.99 13.64 -0.67
N GLN A 127 1.24 12.85 -1.44
CA GLN A 127 0.01 13.29 -2.12
C GLN A 127 -1.10 13.69 -1.13
N ARG A 128 -1.25 12.92 -0.06
CA ARG A 128 -2.29 13.17 0.95
C ARG A 128 -2.06 14.48 1.71
N LYS A 129 -0.79 14.82 1.99
CA LYS A 129 -0.40 16.06 2.64
C LYS A 129 -0.66 17.31 1.78
N ILE A 130 -0.51 17.19 0.46
CA ILE A 130 -0.84 18.26 -0.49
C ILE A 130 -2.34 18.53 -0.50
N ILE A 131 -3.17 17.48 -0.47
CA ILE A 131 -4.63 17.60 -0.45
C ILE A 131 -5.11 18.30 0.82
N ASP A 132 -4.57 17.93 1.99
CA ASP A 132 -4.93 18.57 3.26
C ASP A 132 -4.63 20.07 3.27
N LEU A 133 -3.43 20.46 2.79
CA LEU A 133 -3.03 21.87 2.70
C LEU A 133 -3.92 22.65 1.73
N LEU A 134 -4.28 22.05 0.59
CA LEU A 134 -5.13 22.69 -0.40
C LEU A 134 -6.55 22.90 0.13
N GLN A 135 -7.06 21.94 0.91
CA GLN A 135 -8.38 22.03 1.53
C GLN A 135 -8.43 23.13 2.62
N GLU A 136 -7.34 23.28 3.39
CA GLU A 136 -7.17 24.33 4.39
C GLU A 136 -7.11 25.73 3.74
N GLN A 137 -6.39 25.86 2.62
CA GLN A 137 -6.36 27.10 1.84
C GLN A 137 -7.75 27.48 1.31
N ILE A 138 -8.51 26.53 0.75
CA ILE A 138 -9.87 26.77 0.24
C ILE A 138 -10.82 27.22 1.35
N GLN A 139 -10.72 26.63 2.55
CA GLN A 139 -11.55 27.02 3.68
C GLN A 139 -11.25 28.43 4.16
N ASN A 140 -9.97 28.78 4.30
CA ASN A 140 -9.55 30.12 4.73
C ASN A 140 -9.93 31.20 3.70
N GLU A 141 -9.76 30.93 2.41
CA GLU A 141 -10.24 31.84 1.35
C GLU A 141 -11.77 31.93 1.31
N GLY A 142 -12.48 30.84 1.60
CA GLY A 142 -13.93 30.81 1.67
C GLY A 142 -14.49 31.67 2.80
N GLU A 143 -13.84 31.65 3.96
CA GLU A 143 -14.18 32.49 5.12
C GLU A 143 -13.95 33.98 4.83
N ASP A 144 -12.82 34.33 4.21
CA ASP A 144 -12.48 35.73 3.88
C ASP A 144 -13.48 36.36 2.87
N LYS A 145 -13.87 35.59 1.85
CA LYS A 145 -14.91 36.02 0.88
C LYS A 145 -16.27 36.22 1.53
N LYS A 146 -16.67 35.35 2.49
CA LYS A 146 -17.93 35.52 3.24
C LYS A 146 -17.91 36.77 4.10
N PHE A 147 -16.79 37.03 4.78
CA PHE A 147 -16.62 38.24 5.59
C PHE A 147 -16.75 39.51 4.75
N LEU A 148 -16.14 39.53 3.57
CA LEU A 148 -16.19 40.69 2.67
C LEU A 148 -17.60 40.96 2.15
N ILE A 149 -18.37 39.92 1.79
CA ILE A 149 -19.77 40.04 1.37
C ILE A 149 -20.65 40.58 2.50
N MET A 150 -20.49 40.06 3.71
CA MET A 150 -21.26 40.51 4.88
C MET A 150 -21.04 42.01 5.16
N ARG A 151 -19.78 42.48 5.07
CA ARG A 151 -19.46 43.92 5.21
C ARG A 151 -20.08 44.76 4.10
N LEU A 152 -20.07 44.28 2.86
CA LEU A 152 -20.71 44.97 1.73
C LEU A 152 -22.22 45.10 1.93
N GLN A 153 -22.90 44.04 2.37
CA GLN A 153 -24.34 44.09 2.68
C GLN A 153 -24.64 45.08 3.82
N GLU A 154 -23.86 45.06 4.90
CA GLU A 154 -24.02 45.99 6.04
C GLU A 154 -23.92 47.46 5.58
N ILE A 155 -22.95 47.77 4.72
CA ILE A 155 -22.78 49.11 4.15
C ILE A 155 -23.95 49.47 3.22
N HIS A 156 -24.40 48.54 2.37
CA HIS A 156 -25.50 48.77 1.44
C HIS A 156 -26.81 49.05 2.19
N GLU A 157 -27.07 48.31 3.26
CA GLU A 157 -28.27 48.44 4.09
C GLU A 157 -28.26 49.76 4.88
N LYS A 158 -27.13 50.13 5.50
CA LYS A 158 -26.96 51.46 6.12
C LYS A 158 -27.21 52.60 5.12
N ARG A 159 -26.75 52.46 3.87
CA ARG A 159 -26.93 53.46 2.82
C ARG A 159 -28.40 53.56 2.39
N ARG A 160 -29.10 52.43 2.27
CA ARG A 160 -30.54 52.36 1.94
C ARG A 160 -31.40 53.01 3.02
N VAL A 161 -31.11 52.74 4.29
CA VAL A 161 -31.81 53.35 5.44
C VAL A 161 -31.58 54.87 5.51
N ARG A 162 -30.35 55.35 5.24
CA ARG A 162 -30.09 56.79 5.13
C ARG A 162 -30.86 57.43 3.97
N GLY A 163 -30.85 56.82 2.79
CA GLY A 163 -31.60 57.31 1.64
C GLY A 163 -33.11 57.39 1.90
N ALA A 164 -33.68 56.38 2.56
CA ALA A 164 -35.10 56.38 2.94
C ALA A 164 -35.44 57.48 3.96
N ARG A 165 -34.58 57.72 4.96
CA ARG A 165 -34.76 58.83 5.93
C ARG A 165 -34.66 60.21 5.30
N GLN A 166 -33.84 60.34 4.25
CA GLN A 166 -33.65 61.62 3.56
C GLN A 166 -34.81 61.94 2.61
N GLY A 167 -35.44 60.90 2.03
CA GLY A 167 -36.69 61.04 1.27
C GLY A 167 -37.92 61.39 2.13
N SER A 168 -37.99 60.88 3.36
CA SER A 168 -39.11 61.17 4.28
C SER A 168 -39.04 62.56 4.95
N SER A 169 -37.92 63.27 4.85
CA SER A 169 -37.77 64.63 5.39
C SER A 169 -38.05 65.72 4.34
N PHE A 170 -38.34 65.33 3.10
CA PHE A 170 -38.61 66.22 1.96
C PHE A 170 -40.02 66.06 1.38
N SER A 171 -40.88 65.29 2.05
CA SER A 171 -42.35 65.24 1.86
C SER A 171 -43.02 65.77 3.12
#